data_AF-A0A6N3FW70-F1
#
_entry.id   AF-A0A6N3FW70-F1
#
_cell.length_a   1.000
_cell.length_b   1.000
_cell.length_c   1.000
_cell.angle_alpha   90.00
_cell.angle_beta   90.00
_cell.angle_gamma   90.00
#
_symmetry.space_group_name_H-M   'P 1'
#
loop_
_entity.id
_entity.type
_entity.pdbx_description
1 polymer ?
#
loop_
_entity_poly.entity_id
_entity_poly.type
_entity_poly.pdbx_seq_one_letter_code
_entity_poly.pdbx_strand_id
1 'polypeptide(L)'
;MKKNIESTIEELVQPIVDARNIEIVDIEYVKEAGQFYLRIYLEKEGGITLDDCAEVSRELNPILDEKDPIKDNYFLEVCSPGLDRPLKKEKDFIRYAGYDVEIKLYKPLNGTKQLEGELIGLTEDKKIKVVIDNNEVEFDKKDIALIKLAVKF
;
A
#
# COMPACT_ATOMS: atom_id res chain seq x y z
N MET A 1 23.60 9.53 -9.88
CA MET A 1 22.80 9.40 -8.65
C MET A 1 23.13 8.05 -8.03
N LYS A 2 23.47 7.98 -6.73
CA LYS A 2 23.60 6.67 -6.06
C LYS A 2 22.21 6.03 -6.08
N LYS A 3 22.05 4.87 -6.69
CA LYS A 3 20.85 4.05 -6.50
C LYS A 3 20.80 3.70 -5.00
N ASN A 4 19.68 4.01 -4.35
CA ASN A 4 19.46 3.53 -3.00
C ASN A 4 19.07 2.04 -3.07
N ILE A 5 19.26 1.32 -1.97
CA ILE A 5 19.03 -0.13 -1.87
C ILE A 5 17.61 -0.47 -2.35
N GLU A 6 16.61 0.32 -1.97
CA GLU A 6 15.22 0.11 -2.34
C GLU A 6 15.04 0.06 -3.87
N SER A 7 15.66 0.99 -4.61
CA SER A 7 15.59 0.99 -6.08
C SER A 7 16.30 -0.22 -6.71
N THR A 8 17.37 -0.71 -6.09
CA THR A 8 18.03 -1.93 -6.55
C THR A 8 17.16 -3.14 -6.29
N ILE A 9 16.53 -3.24 -5.12
CA ILE A 9 15.61 -4.34 -4.81
C ILE A 9 14.37 -4.29 -5.72
N GLU A 10 13.80 -3.11 -5.96
CA GLU A 10 12.67 -2.93 -6.88
C GLU A 10 12.97 -3.54 -8.26
N GLU A 11 14.14 -3.28 -8.84
CA GLU A 11 14.56 -3.85 -10.14
C GLU A 11 14.68 -5.38 -10.12
N LEU A 12 14.97 -5.99 -8.97
CA LEU A 12 15.04 -7.45 -8.82
C LEU A 12 13.67 -8.08 -8.63
N VAL A 13 12.79 -7.41 -7.90
CA VAL A 13 11.45 -7.89 -7.56
C VAL A 13 10.49 -7.71 -8.74
N GLN A 14 10.65 -6.62 -9.53
CA GLN A 14 9.76 -6.27 -10.63
C GLN A 14 9.43 -7.44 -11.59
N PRO A 15 10.42 -8.18 -12.16
CA PRO A 15 10.12 -9.28 -13.07
C PRO A 15 9.34 -10.43 -12.42
N ILE A 16 9.50 -10.64 -11.11
CA ILE A 16 8.84 -11.71 -10.34
C ILE A 16 7.35 -11.38 -10.15
N VAL A 17 7.04 -10.12 -9.85
CA VAL A 17 5.67 -9.66 -9.57
C VAL A 17 4.88 -9.43 -10.86
N ASP A 18 5.54 -8.95 -11.94
CA ASP A 18 4.91 -8.71 -13.24
C ASP A 18 4.35 -10.01 -13.83
N ALA A 19 5.08 -11.12 -13.69
CA ALA A 19 4.64 -12.44 -14.15
C ALA A 19 3.34 -12.93 -13.46
N ARG A 20 2.94 -12.29 -12.35
CA ARG A 20 1.82 -12.70 -11.48
C ARG A 20 0.71 -11.66 -11.39
N ASN A 21 0.81 -10.56 -12.15
CA ASN A 21 -0.07 -9.38 -12.03
C ASN A 21 -0.11 -8.83 -10.59
N ILE A 22 1.04 -8.87 -9.90
CA ILE A 22 1.22 -8.31 -8.57
C ILE A 22 1.93 -6.94 -8.75
N GLU A 23 1.51 -5.95 -7.98
CA GLU A 23 2.12 -4.61 -7.96
C GLU A 23 2.98 -4.45 -6.71
N ILE A 24 4.20 -3.90 -6.88
CA ILE A 24 5.01 -3.42 -5.75
C ILE A 24 4.37 -2.12 -5.25
N VAL A 25 3.95 -2.14 -4.00
CA VAL A 25 3.38 -0.98 -3.33
C VAL A 25 4.48 -0.07 -2.83
N ASP A 26 5.41 -0.64 -2.07
CA ASP A 26 6.51 0.05 -1.40
C ASP A 26 7.62 -0.95 -1.04
N ILE A 27 8.85 -0.46 -0.90
CA ILE A 27 10.01 -1.23 -0.44
C ILE A 27 10.74 -0.41 0.60
N GLU A 28 10.96 -0.99 1.77
CA GLU A 28 11.63 -0.35 2.89
C GLU A 28 12.88 -1.13 3.30
N TYR A 29 14.02 -0.45 3.41
CA TYR A 29 15.20 -0.98 4.06
C TYR A 29 15.49 -0.17 5.33
N VAL A 30 15.06 -0.70 6.48
CA VAL A 30 15.03 0.04 7.76
C VAL A 30 15.74 -0.71 8.87
N LYS A 31 16.20 0.04 9.89
CA LYS A 31 16.80 -0.52 11.10
C LYS A 31 15.87 -0.33 12.30
N GLU A 32 15.40 -1.43 12.86
CA GLU A 32 14.46 -1.46 13.98
C GLU A 32 14.97 -2.37 15.08
N ALA A 33 14.91 -1.92 16.33
CA ALA A 33 15.38 -2.66 17.50
C ALA A 33 16.80 -3.28 17.36
N GLY A 34 17.67 -2.65 16.55
CA GLY A 34 19.04 -3.11 16.29
C GLY A 34 19.19 -4.10 15.13
N GLN A 35 18.11 -4.51 14.48
CA GLN A 35 18.09 -5.44 13.34
C GLN A 35 17.69 -4.69 12.05
N PHE A 36 18.19 -5.15 10.91
CA PHE A 36 17.77 -4.62 9.61
C PHE A 36 16.60 -5.44 9.05
N TYR A 37 15.68 -4.75 8.40
CA TYR A 37 14.52 -5.34 7.74
C TYR A 37 14.48 -4.85 6.30
N LEU A 38 14.34 -5.78 5.36
CA LEU A 38 13.96 -5.51 3.98
C LEU A 38 12.49 -5.89 3.83
N ARG A 39 11.61 -4.90 3.83
CA ARG A 39 10.17 -5.10 3.67
C ARG A 39 9.76 -4.80 2.25
N ILE A 40 9.02 -5.72 1.65
CA ILE A 40 8.46 -5.58 0.31
C ILE A 40 6.95 -5.71 0.46
N TYR A 41 6.26 -4.60 0.22
CA TYR A 41 4.81 -4.57 0.26
C TYR A 41 4.26 -4.82 -1.13
N LEU A 42 3.42 -5.83 -1.24
CA LEU A 42 2.83 -6.28 -2.48
C LEU A 42 1.32 -6.14 -2.44
N GLU A 43 0.72 -5.88 -3.59
CA GLU A 43 -0.72 -5.84 -3.73
C GLU A 43 -1.15 -6.46 -5.05
N LYS A 44 -2.31 -7.11 -5.05
CA LYS A 44 -2.86 -7.78 -6.22
C LYS A 44 -4.33 -7.40 -6.36
N GLU A 45 -4.82 -7.33 -7.60
CA GLU A 45 -6.25 -7.18 -7.82
C GLU A 45 -7.01 -8.38 -7.22
N GLY A 46 -8.06 -8.12 -6.44
CA GLY A 46 -8.77 -9.15 -5.67
C GLY A 46 -8.10 -9.51 -4.33
N GLY A 47 -7.00 -8.84 -3.97
CA GLY A 47 -6.26 -9.05 -2.73
C GLY A 47 -5.05 -9.96 -2.90
N ILE A 48 -4.01 -9.66 -2.13
CA ILE A 48 -2.79 -10.48 -2.04
C ILE A 48 -2.99 -11.60 -1.00
N THR A 49 -2.63 -12.83 -1.35
CA THR A 49 -2.72 -13.98 -0.43
C THR A 49 -1.38 -14.30 0.23
N LEU A 50 -1.40 -15.12 1.29
CA LEU A 50 -0.17 -15.60 1.94
C LEU A 50 0.70 -16.41 0.95
N ASP A 51 0.06 -17.19 0.07
CA ASP A 51 0.76 -17.99 -0.94
C ASP A 51 1.42 -17.08 -1.99
N ASP A 52 0.77 -15.99 -2.41
CA ASP A 52 1.38 -15.01 -3.34
C ASP A 52 2.68 -14.43 -2.72
N CYS A 53 2.63 -14.03 -1.45
CA CYS A 53 3.81 -13.51 -0.73
C CYS A 53 4.91 -14.56 -0.59
N ALA A 54 4.56 -15.81 -0.25
CA ALA A 54 5.51 -16.91 -0.10
C ALA A 54 6.21 -17.24 -1.42
N GLU A 55 5.48 -17.27 -2.53
CA GLU A 55 6.03 -17.53 -3.85
C GLU A 55 6.99 -16.43 -4.29
N VAL A 56 6.63 -15.15 -4.10
CA VAL A 56 7.54 -14.04 -4.41
C VAL A 56 8.81 -14.10 -3.55
N SER A 57 8.69 -14.41 -2.26
CA SER A 57 9.85 -14.59 -1.38
C SER A 57 10.76 -15.75 -1.83
N ARG A 58 10.18 -16.89 -2.22
CA ARG A 58 10.93 -18.06 -2.70
C ARG A 58 11.72 -17.78 -3.97
N GLU A 59 11.15 -17.03 -4.92
CA GLU A 59 11.85 -16.66 -6.15
C GLU A 59 12.88 -15.56 -5.95
N LEU A 60 12.63 -14.64 -5.03
CA LEU A 60 13.53 -13.52 -4.77
C LEU A 60 14.80 -13.94 -4.00
N ASN A 61 14.67 -14.84 -3.02
CA ASN A 61 15.80 -15.29 -2.19
C ASN A 61 17.06 -15.68 -2.98
N PRO A 62 17.02 -16.61 -3.97
CA PRO A 62 18.22 -17.00 -4.70
C PRO A 62 18.84 -15.84 -5.49
N ILE A 63 18.03 -14.87 -5.95
CA ILE A 63 18.52 -13.69 -6.67
C ILE A 63 19.25 -12.74 -5.71
N LEU A 64 18.73 -12.58 -4.49
CA LEU A 64 19.37 -11.79 -3.44
C LEU A 64 20.69 -12.44 -2.98
N ASP A 65 20.70 -13.76 -2.82
CA ASP A 65 21.92 -14.52 -2.47
C ASP A 65 23.01 -14.41 -3.55
N GLU A 66 22.62 -14.45 -4.83
CA GLU A 66 23.57 -14.35 -5.94
C GLU A 66 24.14 -12.93 -6.11
N LYS A 67 23.27 -11.92 -6.04
CA LYS A 67 23.66 -10.52 -6.30
C LYS A 67 24.20 -9.78 -5.09
N ASP A 68 23.88 -10.27 -3.89
CA ASP A 68 24.29 -9.75 -2.58
C ASP A 68 24.30 -8.20 -2.49
N PRO A 69 23.16 -7.52 -2.75
CA PRO A 69 23.11 -6.06 -2.77
C PRO A 69 23.20 -5.42 -1.37
N ILE A 70 22.96 -6.20 -0.30
CA ILE A 70 22.89 -5.73 1.09
C ILE A 70 23.91 -6.49 1.93
N LYS A 71 24.92 -5.78 2.44
CA LYS A 71 26.04 -6.40 3.19
C LYS A 71 25.73 -6.72 4.65
N ASP A 72 24.77 -6.02 5.24
CA ASP A 72 24.36 -6.24 6.62
C ASP A 72 23.42 -7.44 6.71
N ASN A 73 23.37 -8.12 7.85
CA ASN A 73 22.33 -9.14 8.09
C ASN A 73 20.97 -8.45 8.20
N TYR A 74 19.97 -8.96 7.49
CA TYR A 74 18.61 -8.43 7.49
C TYR A 74 17.56 -9.56 7.52
N PHE A 75 16.34 -9.21 7.92
CA PHE A 75 15.15 -10.04 7.75
C PHE A 75 14.43 -9.64 6.47
N LEU A 76 14.12 -10.60 5.61
CA LEU A 76 13.27 -10.39 4.44
C LEU A 76 11.80 -10.58 4.83
N GLU A 77 10.97 -9.57 4.60
CA GLU A 77 9.54 -9.62 4.81
C GLU A 77 8.81 -9.29 3.51
N VAL A 78 8.04 -10.25 2.98
CA VAL A 78 7.18 -10.03 1.83
C VAL A 78 5.74 -10.11 2.33
N CYS A 79 5.01 -8.99 2.27
CA CYS A 79 3.69 -8.90 2.88
C CYS A 79 2.75 -7.97 2.13
N SER A 80 1.48 -8.00 2.51
CA SER A 80 0.53 -6.97 2.09
C SER A 80 0.80 -5.68 2.86
N PRO A 81 0.46 -4.50 2.31
CA PRO A 81 0.57 -3.23 3.03
C PRO A 81 -0.37 -3.10 4.24
N GLY A 82 -1.27 -4.06 4.46
CA GLY A 82 -2.28 -4.03 5.51
C GLY A 82 -3.36 -2.97 5.30
N LEU A 83 -4.34 -2.93 6.21
CA LEU A 83 -5.49 -1.99 6.17
C LEU A 83 -5.10 -0.58 6.67
N ASP A 84 -4.03 -0.47 7.45
CA ASP A 84 -3.60 0.80 8.05
C ASP A 84 -2.90 1.76 7.07
N ARG A 85 -2.57 1.29 5.87
CA ARG A 85 -1.91 2.11 4.85
C ARG A 85 -2.85 3.22 4.34
N PRO A 86 -2.35 4.47 4.25
CA PRO A 86 -3.08 5.53 3.56
C PRO A 86 -3.25 5.25 2.07
N LEU A 87 -4.46 5.43 1.54
CA LEU A 87 -4.73 5.46 0.11
C LEU A 87 -4.16 6.77 -0.46
N LYS A 88 -3.23 6.67 -1.41
CA LYS A 88 -2.49 7.84 -1.94
C LYS A 88 -2.52 7.91 -3.46
N LYS A 89 -2.35 6.79 -4.15
CA LYS A 89 -2.29 6.71 -5.61
C LYS A 89 -3.72 6.66 -6.18
N GLU A 90 -3.93 7.17 -7.39
CA GLU A 90 -5.27 7.12 -8.03
C GLU A 90 -5.79 5.68 -8.16
N LYS A 91 -4.88 4.74 -8.48
CA LYS A 91 -5.16 3.31 -8.53
C LYS A 91 -5.70 2.74 -7.21
N ASP A 92 -5.25 3.26 -6.07
CA ASP A 92 -5.73 2.81 -4.76
C ASP A 92 -7.24 3.05 -4.65
N PHE A 93 -7.70 4.22 -5.07
CA PHE A 93 -9.12 4.59 -4.99
C PHE A 93 -10.00 3.83 -5.97
N ILE A 94 -9.46 3.44 -7.12
CA ILE A 94 -10.16 2.61 -8.10
C ILE A 94 -10.26 1.17 -7.57
N ARG A 95 -9.15 0.63 -7.04
CA ARG A 95 -9.06 -0.75 -6.56
C ARG A 95 -9.98 -1.03 -5.38
N TYR A 96 -10.04 -0.09 -4.43
CA TYR A 96 -10.86 -0.25 -3.22
C TYR A 96 -12.24 0.39 -3.32
N ALA A 97 -12.73 0.65 -4.54
CA ALA A 97 -14.13 0.98 -4.73
C ALA A 97 -15.03 -0.15 -4.18
N GLY A 98 -16.02 0.21 -3.38
CA GLY A 98 -16.89 -0.69 -2.62
C GLY A 98 -16.36 -1.12 -1.25
N TYR A 99 -15.15 -0.71 -0.85
CA TYR A 99 -14.62 -0.98 0.49
C TYR A 99 -14.91 0.17 1.44
N ASP A 100 -15.07 -0.15 2.73
CA ASP A 100 -15.16 0.87 3.77
C ASP A 100 -13.81 1.54 4.03
N VAL A 101 -13.84 2.85 4.22
CA VAL A 101 -12.68 3.69 4.49
C VAL A 101 -12.90 4.58 5.71
N GLU A 102 -11.85 4.77 6.49
CA GLU A 102 -11.75 5.80 7.50
C GLU A 102 -11.12 7.06 6.89
N ILE A 103 -11.77 8.21 7.09
CA ILE A 103 -11.35 9.50 6.54
C ILE A 103 -11.13 10.48 7.68
N LYS A 104 -9.93 11.04 7.73
CA LYS A 104 -9.56 12.12 8.63
C LYS A 104 -9.38 13.40 7.83
N LEU A 105 -10.16 14.43 8.18
CA LEU A 105 -10.12 15.74 7.54
C LEU A 105 -9.24 16.73 8.29
N TYR A 106 -8.66 17.69 7.58
CA TYR A 106 -7.97 18.82 8.23
C TYR A 106 -8.95 19.74 8.97
N LYS A 107 -10.07 20.06 8.31
CA LYS A 107 -11.17 20.89 8.83
C LYS A 107 -12.38 20.00 9.11
N PRO A 108 -13.13 20.29 10.19
CA PRO A 108 -14.30 19.49 10.50
C PRO A 108 -15.39 19.68 9.44
N LEU A 109 -16.04 18.57 9.08
CA LEU A 109 -17.28 18.54 8.33
C LEU A 109 -18.40 18.20 9.31
N ASN A 110 -19.43 19.04 9.41
CA ASN A 110 -20.56 18.84 10.34
C ASN A 110 -20.14 18.59 11.81
N GLY A 111 -19.06 19.23 12.25
CA GLY A 111 -18.57 19.14 13.63
C GLY A 111 -17.63 17.96 13.92
N THR A 112 -17.43 17.02 12.98
CA THR A 112 -16.47 15.92 13.12
C THR A 112 -15.33 16.04 12.11
N LYS A 113 -14.14 15.55 12.49
CA LYS A 113 -12.98 15.42 11.60
C LYS A 113 -12.73 13.98 11.16
N GLN A 114 -13.41 13.02 11.77
CA GLN A 114 -13.29 11.60 11.48
C GLN A 114 -14.64 11.13 10.94
N LEU A 115 -14.59 10.46 9.80
CA LEU A 115 -15.73 9.96 9.08
C LEU A 115 -15.40 8.54 8.64
N GLU A 116 -16.42 7.70 8.58
CA GLU A 116 -16.34 6.35 8.01
C GLU A 116 -17.42 6.22 6.94
N GLY A 117 -17.11 5.52 5.86
CA GLY A 117 -18.06 5.31 4.78
C GLY A 117 -17.52 4.41 3.67
N GLU A 118 -18.36 4.08 2.71
CA GLU A 118 -18.00 3.24 1.57
C GLU A 118 -17.34 4.09 0.48
N LEU A 119 -16.12 3.73 0.09
CA LEU A 119 -15.42 4.39 -1.00
C LEU A 119 -16.07 4.01 -2.33
N ILE A 120 -16.55 4.98 -3.09
CA ILE A 120 -17.09 4.74 -4.45
C ILE A 120 -15.98 4.85 -5.50
N GLY A 121 -14.96 5.67 -5.23
CA GLY A 121 -13.78 5.83 -6.08
C GLY A 121 -13.44 7.29 -6.35
N LEU A 122 -12.93 7.58 -7.55
CA LEU A 122 -12.59 8.93 -8.00
C LEU A 122 -13.59 9.44 -9.04
N THR A 123 -13.98 10.71 -8.94
CA THR A 123 -14.75 11.40 -9.97
C THR A 123 -13.87 11.85 -11.15
N GLU A 124 -14.48 12.32 -12.24
CA GLU A 124 -13.76 12.87 -13.39
C GLU A 124 -12.83 14.05 -13.00
N ASP A 125 -13.23 14.84 -12.00
CA ASP A 125 -12.45 15.95 -11.44
C ASP A 125 -11.41 15.51 -10.40
N LYS A 126 -11.13 14.20 -10.28
CA LYS A 126 -10.20 13.60 -9.30
C LYS A 126 -10.57 13.84 -7.83
N LYS A 127 -11.86 14.06 -7.54
CA LYS A 127 -12.35 14.09 -6.15
C LYS A 127 -12.62 12.68 -5.66
N ILE A 128 -12.41 12.46 -4.37
CA ILE A 128 -12.66 11.18 -3.72
C ILE A 128 -14.13 11.14 -3.33
N LYS A 129 -14.88 10.19 -3.90
CA LYS A 129 -16.32 10.02 -3.66
C LYS A 129 -16.56 8.90 -2.66
N VAL A 130 -17.31 9.20 -1.60
CA VAL A 130 -17.59 8.26 -0.49
C VAL A 130 -19.06 8.37 -0.11
N VAL A 131 -19.70 7.24 0.21
CA VAL A 131 -21.05 7.19 0.77
C VAL A 131 -20.95 7.12 2.30
N ILE A 132 -21.51 8.13 2.97
CA ILE A 132 -21.57 8.23 4.43
C ILE A 132 -23.04 8.36 4.81
N ASP A 133 -23.56 7.47 5.67
CA ASP A 133 -24.97 7.45 6.08
C ASP A 133 -25.97 7.53 4.91
N ASN A 134 -25.72 6.75 3.84
CA ASN A 134 -26.48 6.76 2.57
C ASN A 134 -26.45 8.08 1.77
N ASN A 135 -25.57 9.02 2.10
CA ASN A 135 -25.37 10.25 1.36
C ASN A 135 -24.02 10.22 0.64
N GLU A 136 -24.01 10.59 -0.64
CA GLU A 136 -22.77 10.76 -1.40
C GLU A 136 -22.08 12.06 -1.00
N VAL A 137 -20.81 11.97 -0.62
CA VAL A 137 -19.96 13.10 -0.27
C VAL A 137 -18.68 13.05 -1.09
N GLU A 138 -18.27 14.19 -1.61
CA GLU A 138 -17.04 14.34 -2.38
C GLU A 138 -16.00 15.15 -1.59
N PHE A 139 -14.76 14.67 -1.60
CA PHE A 139 -13.65 15.34 -0.94
C PHE A 139 -12.54 15.67 -1.95
N ASP A 140 -12.03 16.90 -1.88
CA ASP A 140 -10.75 17.20 -2.50
C ASP A 140 -9.63 16.52 -1.71
N LYS A 141 -8.65 15.94 -2.40
CA LYS A 141 -7.48 15.30 -1.78
C LYS A 141 -6.73 16.21 -0.79
N LYS A 142 -6.78 17.53 -1.00
CA LYS A 142 -6.13 18.54 -0.14
C LYS A 142 -6.82 18.72 1.22
N ASP A 143 -8.10 18.38 1.32
CA ASP A 143 -8.89 18.54 2.55
C ASP A 143 -8.81 17.31 3.46
N ILE A 144 -8.35 16.18 2.91
CA ILE A 144 -8.11 14.93 3.60
C ILE A 144 -6.67 14.90 4.16
N ALA A 145 -6.57 14.71 5.47
CA ALA A 145 -5.31 14.48 6.15
C ALA A 145 -4.88 13.00 6.06
N LEU A 146 -5.84 12.09 6.14
CA LEU A 146 -5.62 10.64 6.04
C LEU A 146 -6.88 9.98 5.48
N ILE A 147 -6.71 9.03 4.57
CA ILE A 147 -7.76 8.11 4.17
C ILE A 147 -7.15 6.72 4.08
N LYS A 148 -7.75 5.73 4.73
CA LYS A 148 -7.27 4.34 4.78
C LYS A 148 -8.45 3.38 4.81
N LEU A 149 -8.21 2.09 4.60
CA LEU A 149 -9.27 1.09 4.71
C LEU A 149 -9.74 0.98 6.17
N ALA A 150 -11.04 0.86 6.37
CA ALA A 150 -11.62 0.68 7.71
C ALA A 150 -11.54 -0.79 8.12
N VAL A 151 -11.27 -1.02 9.41
CA VAL A 151 -11.31 -2.36 10.01
C VAL A 151 -12.68 -2.53 10.66
N LYS A 152 -13.55 -3.34 10.06
CA LYS A 152 -14.82 -3.74 10.67
C LYS A 152 -14.57 -4.96 11.56
N PHE A 153 -14.90 -4.84 12.84
CA PHE A 153 -14.87 -5.93 13.83
C PHE A 153 -16.23 -6.65 13.90
#